data_AF-A0A6A6ADV2-F1
#
_entry.id   AF-A0A6A6ADV2-F1
#
_cell.length_a   1.000
_cell.length_b   1.000
_cell.length_c   1.000
_cell.angle_alpha   90.00
_cell.angle_beta   90.00
_cell.angle_gamma   90.00
#
_symmetry.space_group_name_H-M   'P 1'
#
loop_
_entity.id
_entity.type
_entity.pdbx_description
1 polymer ?
#
loop_
_entity_poly.entity_id
_entity_poly.type
_entity_poly.pdbx_seq_one_letter_code
_entity_poly.pdbx_strand_id
1 'polypeptide(L)'
;MTDLLHVLPDFDARPFTHLLPKLDKALITTNDLLTLDAADVAKRSQLPAGELRKLTDAVIPALHQQLGFGGEEAPGSAFLGDVDDPERPWPYISTLDEGLDAALGGGIPPGYVVEVTGERSVPAKRSSSSRSS
;
A
#
# COMPACT_ATOMS: atom_id res chain seq x y z
N MET A 1 -11.52 15.29 -14.64
CA MET A 1 -11.42 15.59 -13.20
C MET A 1 -10.18 14.88 -12.69
N THR A 2 -9.19 15.55 -12.09
CA THR A 2 -8.15 14.82 -11.35
C THR A 2 -8.82 14.15 -10.15
N ASP A 3 -8.64 12.84 -10.00
CA ASP A 3 -9.25 11.99 -8.97
C ASP A 3 -8.58 12.13 -7.60
N LEU A 4 -7.59 13.00 -7.44
CA LEU A 4 -6.78 13.14 -6.23
C LEU A 4 -7.60 13.35 -4.96
N LEU A 5 -8.58 14.26 -4.98
CA LEU A 5 -9.44 14.51 -3.80
C LEU A 5 -10.49 13.42 -3.59
N HIS A 6 -10.68 12.53 -4.56
CA HIS A 6 -11.50 11.34 -4.39
C HIS A 6 -10.70 10.20 -3.76
N VAL A 7 -9.42 10.05 -4.15
CA VAL A 7 -8.50 9.05 -3.59
C VAL A 7 -8.02 9.44 -2.20
N LEU A 8 -7.74 10.73 -1.97
CA LEU A 8 -7.30 11.30 -0.69
C LEU A 8 -8.22 12.45 -0.25
N PRO A 9 -9.36 12.16 0.41
CA PRO A 9 -10.34 13.18 0.81
C PRO A 9 -9.77 14.25 1.76
N ASP A 10 -8.85 13.87 2.64
CA ASP A 10 -8.27 14.75 3.67
C ASP A 10 -6.95 15.41 3.25
N PHE A 11 -6.56 15.27 1.97
CA PHE A 11 -5.31 15.83 1.47
C PHE A 11 -5.32 17.37 1.46
N ASP A 12 -4.30 17.98 2.05
CA ASP A 12 -4.12 19.44 1.99
C ASP A 12 -3.63 19.89 0.61
N ALA A 13 -4.60 20.15 -0.27
CA ALA A 13 -4.32 20.62 -1.63
C ALA A 13 -4.07 22.13 -1.74
N ARG A 14 -4.11 22.91 -0.65
CA ARG A 14 -3.93 24.38 -0.68
C ARG A 14 -2.62 24.80 -1.36
N PRO A 15 -1.46 24.16 -1.10
CA PRO A 15 -0.18 24.52 -1.74
C PRO A 15 -0.14 24.24 -3.24
N PHE A 16 -1.05 23.40 -3.74
CA PHE A 16 -1.04 22.85 -5.10
C PHE A 16 -2.29 23.26 -5.91
N THR A 17 -3.11 24.17 -5.38
CA THR A 17 -4.39 24.56 -5.99
C THR A 17 -4.21 25.13 -7.41
N HIS A 18 -3.07 25.76 -7.70
CA HIS A 18 -2.77 26.26 -9.06
C HIS A 18 -2.41 25.15 -10.06
N LEU A 19 -2.04 23.96 -9.58
CA LEU A 19 -1.73 22.79 -10.41
C LEU A 19 -2.98 22.01 -10.81
N LEU A 20 -3.95 21.89 -9.89
CA LEU A 20 -5.11 21.01 -10.07
C LEU A 20 -5.92 21.27 -11.35
N PRO A 21 -6.23 22.52 -11.76
CA PRO A 21 -6.96 22.76 -13.00
C PRO A 21 -6.22 22.30 -14.26
N LYS A 22 -4.88 22.39 -14.25
CA LYS A 22 -4.04 21.96 -15.37
C LYS A 22 -3.90 20.44 -15.42
N LEU A 23 -3.75 19.80 -14.26
CA LEU A 23 -3.76 18.35 -14.14
C LEU A 23 -5.10 17.77 -14.60
N ASP A 24 -6.20 18.42 -14.22
CA ASP A 24 -7.55 18.03 -14.61
C ASP A 24 -7.74 18.13 -16.13
N LYS A 25 -7.39 19.28 -16.72
CA LYS A 25 -7.46 19.49 -18.17
C LYS A 25 -6.62 18.46 -18.96
N ALA A 26 -5.50 18.03 -18.41
CA ALA A 26 -4.62 17.03 -19.01
C ALA A 26 -5.00 15.57 -18.66
N LEU A 27 -6.11 15.37 -17.95
CA LEU A 27 -6.61 14.07 -17.49
C LEU A 27 -5.55 13.28 -16.73
N ILE A 28 -4.74 13.97 -15.92
CA ILE A 28 -3.76 13.34 -15.03
C ILE A 28 -4.50 12.81 -13.81
N THR A 29 -4.38 11.50 -13.59
CA THR A 29 -4.90 10.81 -12.41
C THR A 29 -3.84 10.70 -11.32
N THR A 30 -4.27 10.31 -10.11
CA THR A 30 -3.40 9.99 -8.98
C THR A 30 -2.48 8.83 -9.32
N ASN A 31 -2.97 7.83 -10.06
CA ASN A 31 -2.15 6.75 -10.59
C ASN A 31 -1.06 7.27 -11.54
N ASP A 32 -1.39 8.19 -12.45
CA ASP A 32 -0.41 8.79 -13.36
C ASP A 32 0.68 9.57 -12.60
N LEU A 33 0.31 10.28 -11.52
CA LEU A 33 1.25 11.01 -10.65
C LEU A 33 2.20 10.10 -9.88
N LEU A 34 1.78 8.88 -9.55
CA LEU A 34 2.55 7.94 -8.73
C LEU A 34 3.38 6.95 -9.56
N THR A 35 2.96 6.65 -10.80
CA THR A 35 3.58 5.58 -11.60
C THR A 35 4.41 6.07 -12.78
N LEU A 36 4.20 7.31 -13.26
CA LEU A 36 4.95 7.88 -14.38
C LEU A 36 6.08 8.80 -13.89
N ASP A 37 7.08 9.01 -14.75
CA ASP A 37 8.12 10.01 -14.45
C ASP A 37 7.53 11.44 -14.48
N ALA A 38 7.97 12.27 -13.53
CA ALA A 38 7.52 13.65 -13.40
C ALA A 38 7.72 14.48 -14.68
N ALA A 39 8.75 14.19 -15.50
CA ALA A 39 8.97 14.86 -16.77
C ALA A 39 7.91 14.50 -17.83
N ASP A 40 7.38 13.29 -17.80
CA ASP A 40 6.32 12.87 -18.74
C ASP A 40 4.96 13.43 -18.34
N VAL A 41 4.67 13.49 -17.03
CA VAL A 41 3.51 14.21 -16.50
C VAL A 41 3.60 15.72 -16.79
N ALA A 42 4.80 16.31 -16.67
CA ALA A 42 5.05 17.71 -16.99
C ALA A 42 4.76 18.05 -18.44
N LYS A 43 5.21 17.21 -19.39
CA LYS A 43 4.92 17.38 -20.82
C LYS A 43 3.42 17.35 -21.10
N ARG A 44 2.69 16.41 -20.50
CA ARG A 44 1.23 16.27 -20.69
C ARG A 44 0.44 17.43 -20.10
N SER A 45 0.82 17.90 -18.91
CA SER A 45 0.08 18.92 -18.16
C SER A 45 0.54 20.36 -18.39
N GLN A 46 1.66 20.56 -19.12
CA GLN A 46 2.29 21.86 -19.31
C GLN A 46 2.59 22.56 -17.97
N LEU A 47 3.12 21.77 -17.02
CA LEU A 47 3.52 22.18 -15.68
C LEU A 47 5.02 21.95 -15.46
N PRO A 48 5.68 22.69 -14.56
CA PRO A 48 7.06 22.43 -14.21
C PRO A 48 7.21 21.09 -13.48
N ALA A 49 8.15 20.24 -13.93
CA ALA A 49 8.40 18.94 -13.31
C ALA A 49 8.76 19.02 -11.82
N GLY A 50 9.40 20.11 -11.38
CA GLY A 50 9.72 20.35 -9.98
C GLY A 50 8.49 20.56 -9.08
N GLU A 51 7.44 21.21 -9.59
CA GLU A 51 6.19 21.37 -8.82
C GLU A 51 5.40 20.07 -8.75
N LEU A 52 5.42 19.29 -9.83
CA LEU A 52 4.82 17.95 -9.85
C LEU A 52 5.52 17.01 -8.88
N ARG A 53 6.86 17.06 -8.80
CA ARG A 53 7.61 16.25 -7.85
C ARG A 53 7.27 16.62 -6.40
N LYS A 54 7.17 17.91 -6.07
CA LYS A 54 6.70 18.36 -4.76
C LYS A 54 5.28 17.89 -4.44
N LEU A 55 4.39 17.87 -5.44
CA LEU A 55 3.05 17.31 -5.28
C LEU A 55 3.13 15.80 -4.99
N THR A 56 3.87 15.03 -5.78
CA THR A 56 4.07 13.58 -5.55
C THR A 56 4.66 13.32 -4.17
N ASP A 57 5.67 14.10 -3.75
CA ASP A 57 6.32 14.00 -2.43
C ASP A 57 5.35 14.29 -1.28
N ALA A 58 4.29 15.07 -1.50
CA ALA A 58 3.23 15.32 -0.52
C ALA A 58 2.12 14.25 -0.57
N VAL A 59 1.82 13.72 -1.76
CA VAL A 59 0.79 12.70 -1.96
C VAL A 59 1.20 11.35 -1.38
N ILE A 60 2.45 10.94 -1.53
CA ILE A 60 2.97 9.66 -0.98
C ILE A 60 2.74 9.55 0.53
N PRO A 61 3.20 10.48 1.39
CA PRO A 61 3.00 10.37 2.83
C PRO A 61 1.53 10.48 3.23
N ALA A 62 0.72 11.28 2.54
CA ALA A 62 -0.72 11.33 2.79
C ALA A 62 -1.41 10.00 2.45
N LEU A 63 -1.00 9.35 1.36
CA LEU A 63 -1.49 8.02 0.98
C LEU A 63 -1.03 6.96 1.98
N HIS A 64 0.22 7.03 2.42
CA HIS A 64 0.74 6.19 3.49
C HIS A 64 -0.12 6.32 4.74
N GLN A 65 -0.35 7.55 5.23
CA GLN A 65 -1.19 7.80 6.40
C GLN A 65 -2.62 7.27 6.24
N GLN A 66 -3.27 7.52 5.08
CA GLN A 66 -4.62 7.01 4.81
C GLN A 66 -4.69 5.49 4.79
N LEU A 67 -3.64 4.86 4.29
CA LEU A 67 -3.49 3.42 4.31
C LEU A 67 -2.85 2.93 5.62
N GLY A 68 -2.70 3.77 6.65
CA GLY A 68 -2.09 3.52 7.97
C GLY A 68 -0.64 3.01 7.97
N PHE A 69 0.16 3.42 6.99
CA PHE A 69 1.62 3.37 7.04
C PHE A 69 2.17 4.65 7.70
N GLY A 70 3.05 4.51 8.69
CA GLY A 70 3.80 5.65 9.24
C GLY A 70 3.26 6.30 10.51
N GLY A 71 2.45 5.61 11.32
CA GLY A 71 2.39 5.92 12.76
C GLY A 71 3.81 5.79 13.35
N GLU A 72 4.21 6.69 14.25
CA GLU A 72 5.54 6.68 14.88
C GLU A 72 5.92 5.24 15.25
N GLU A 73 6.95 4.70 14.58
CA GLU A 73 7.65 3.52 15.07
C GLU A 73 8.27 3.91 16.41
N ALA A 74 7.54 3.69 17.50
CA ALA A 74 8.18 3.57 18.79
C ALA A 74 9.23 2.45 18.66
N PRO A 75 10.51 2.69 19.03
CA PRO A 75 11.55 1.69 18.92
C PRO A 75 11.25 0.60 19.95
N GLY A 76 10.46 -0.40 19.57
CA GLY A 76 10.01 -1.43 20.50
C GLY A 76 8.97 -2.42 19.99
N SER A 77 8.08 -2.09 19.04
CA SER A 77 7.09 -3.07 18.56
C SER A 77 6.40 -2.63 17.26
N ALA A 78 7.05 -2.78 16.11
CA ALA A 78 6.45 -2.57 14.78
C ALA A 78 5.44 -3.68 14.37
N PHE A 79 4.75 -4.28 15.35
CA PHE A 79 3.90 -5.44 15.13
C PHE A 79 2.50 -5.32 15.76
N LEU A 80 2.31 -4.44 16.77
CA LEU A 80 1.09 -4.45 17.60
C LEU A 80 0.40 -3.08 17.74
N GLY A 81 0.93 -2.01 17.13
CA GLY A 81 0.47 -0.64 17.39
C GLY A 81 -0.83 -0.24 16.70
N ASP A 82 -1.31 -1.00 15.71
CA ASP A 82 -2.40 -0.59 14.82
C ASP A 82 -3.56 -1.61 14.79
N VAL A 83 -3.58 -2.52 15.79
CA VAL A 83 -4.60 -3.58 15.91
C VAL A 83 -5.92 -3.04 16.50
N ASP A 84 -5.90 -1.83 17.07
CA ASP A 84 -7.02 -1.24 17.82
C ASP A 84 -7.75 -0.11 17.05
N ASP A 85 -7.51 0.07 15.74
CA ASP A 85 -8.34 0.97 14.92
C ASP A 85 -9.63 0.24 14.48
N PRO A 86 -10.79 0.54 15.11
CA PRO A 86 -12.04 -0.15 14.81
C PRO A 86 -12.60 0.17 13.42
N GLU A 87 -12.06 1.18 12.71
CA GLU A 87 -12.52 1.58 11.39
C GLU A 87 -11.75 0.93 10.24
N ARG A 88 -10.63 0.26 10.51
CA ARG A 88 -9.89 -0.50 9.49
C ARG A 88 -10.55 -1.86 9.25
N PRO A 89 -11.12 -2.11 8.06
CA PRO A 89 -11.96 -3.29 7.86
C PRO A 89 -11.21 -4.61 8.03
N TRP A 90 -9.91 -4.66 7.70
CA TRP A 90 -9.02 -5.81 7.93
C TRP A 90 -7.56 -5.36 8.07
N PRO A 91 -6.97 -5.42 9.29
CA PRO A 91 -5.56 -5.05 9.48
C PRO A 91 -4.57 -6.05 8.85
N TYR A 92 -5.00 -7.30 8.59
CA TYR A 92 -4.17 -8.37 8.01
C TYR A 92 -4.97 -9.30 7.09
N ILE A 93 -4.28 -9.95 6.16
CA ILE A 93 -4.79 -11.08 5.36
C ILE A 93 -4.35 -12.39 6.04
N SER A 94 -5.29 -13.18 6.55
CA SER A 94 -5.00 -14.48 7.20
C SER A 94 -4.38 -15.49 6.24
N THR A 95 -3.42 -16.29 6.73
CA THR A 95 -2.81 -17.41 6.01
C THR A 95 -3.61 -18.71 6.11
N LEU A 96 -4.77 -18.70 6.78
CA LEU A 96 -5.58 -19.88 7.13
C LEU A 96 -4.84 -20.92 7.99
N ASP A 97 -3.78 -20.50 8.68
CA ASP A 97 -3.05 -21.29 9.64
C ASP A 97 -2.86 -20.42 10.89
N GLU A 98 -3.52 -20.78 11.98
CA GLU A 98 -3.55 -19.97 13.22
C GLU A 98 -2.15 -19.78 13.81
N GLY A 99 -1.26 -20.77 13.64
CA GLY A 99 0.11 -20.71 14.15
C GLY A 99 0.96 -19.74 13.33
N LEU A 100 0.82 -19.77 12.00
CA LEU A 100 1.50 -18.86 11.10
C LEU A 100 0.94 -17.43 11.24
N ASP A 101 -0.37 -17.28 11.37
CA ASP A 101 -1.00 -15.98 11.64
C ASP A 101 -0.49 -15.41 12.96
N ALA A 102 -0.41 -16.21 14.04
CA ALA A 102 0.15 -15.75 15.31
C ALA A 102 1.64 -15.37 15.20
N ALA A 103 2.43 -16.13 14.45
CA ALA A 103 3.84 -15.83 14.21
C ALA A 103 4.03 -14.56 13.37
N LEU A 104 3.08 -14.27 12.48
CA LEU A 104 2.96 -13.04 11.70
C LEU A 104 2.06 -12.01 12.40
N GLY A 105 1.87 -12.11 13.71
CA GLY A 105 1.08 -11.19 14.56
C GLY A 105 -0.28 -10.75 14.02
N GLY A 106 -0.98 -11.66 13.34
CA GLY A 106 -2.32 -11.48 12.80
C GLY A 106 -2.46 -11.95 11.36
N GLY A 107 -1.38 -11.98 10.58
CA GLY A 107 -1.37 -12.40 9.17
C GLY A 107 -0.48 -11.52 8.28
N ILE A 108 -0.74 -11.51 6.97
CA ILE A 108 0.03 -10.72 6.01
C ILE A 108 -0.46 -9.26 6.02
N PRO A 109 0.40 -8.27 6.29
CA PRO A 109 0.01 -6.87 6.31
C PRO A 109 -0.17 -6.31 4.88
N PRO A 110 -1.15 -5.43 4.63
CA PRO A 110 -1.28 -4.73 3.36
C PRO A 110 -0.09 -3.80 3.10
N GLY A 111 0.19 -3.51 1.83
CA GLY A 111 1.24 -2.58 1.35
C GLY A 111 2.70 -2.95 1.65
N TYR A 112 2.94 -4.17 2.10
CA TYR A 112 4.27 -4.79 2.11
C TYR A 112 4.37 -5.86 1.02
N VAL A 113 5.58 -6.03 0.49
CA VAL A 113 5.92 -7.22 -0.30
C VAL A 113 6.46 -8.27 0.66
N VAL A 114 5.73 -9.37 0.83
CA VAL A 114 6.11 -10.49 1.68
C VAL A 114 6.59 -11.65 0.81
N GLU A 115 7.80 -12.14 1.06
CA GLU A 115 8.38 -13.30 0.36
C GLU A 115 8.35 -14.53 1.27
N VAL A 116 7.88 -15.66 0.73
CA VAL A 116 7.93 -16.97 1.40
C VAL A 116 9.00 -17.82 0.71
N THR A 117 10.05 -18.18 1.45
CA THR A 117 11.17 -18.99 0.95
C THR A 117 11.36 -20.25 1.79
N GLY A 118 11.79 -21.34 1.14
CA GLY A 118 11.99 -22.63 1.79
C GLY A 118 12.42 -23.72 0.81
N GLU A 119 12.86 -24.87 1.34
CA GLU A 119 13.16 -26.04 0.54
C GLU A 119 11.91 -26.70 -0.05
N ARG A 120 12.09 -27.50 -1.11
CA ARG A 120 11.00 -28.30 -1.68
C ARG A 120 10.52 -29.32 -0.65
N SER A 121 9.27 -29.19 -0.22
CA SER A 121 8.61 -30.23 0.57
C SER A 121 8.45 -31.52 -0.24
N VAL A 122 8.87 -32.65 0.33
CA VAL A 122 8.62 -33.99 -0.25
C VAL A 122 7.32 -34.50 0.37
N PRO A 123 6.29 -34.84 -0.45
CA PRO A 123 5.05 -35.34 0.10
C PRO A 123 5.32 -36.61 0.90
N ALA A 124 4.83 -36.66 2.15
CA ALA A 124 4.94 -37.82 2.99
C ALA A 124 4.37 -39.05 2.26
N LYS A 125 5.14 -40.16 2.21
CA LYS A 125 4.69 -41.42 1.62
C LYS A 125 3.38 -41.82 2.29
N ARG A 126 2.27 -41.87 1.53
CA ARG A 126 1.04 -42.52 2.00
C ARG A 126 1.40 -43.98 2.30
N SER A 127 1.34 -44.37 3.56
CA SER A 127 1.45 -45.78 3.95
C SER A 127 0.29 -46.54 3.32
N SER A 128 0.58 -47.32 2.27
CA SER A 128 -0.36 -48.27 1.70
C SER A 128 -0.58 -49.40 2.71
N SER A 129 -1.65 -49.31 3.49
CA SER A 129 -2.12 -50.41 4.32
C SER A 129 -2.61 -51.53 3.40
N SER A 130 -1.74 -52.50 3.11
CA SER A 130 -2.12 -53.75 2.46
C SER A 130 -3.07 -54.51 3.38
N ARG A 131 -4.37 -54.43 3.12
CA ARG A 131 -5.35 -55.34 3.70
C ARG A 131 -5.26 -56.67 2.94
N SER A 132 -4.60 -57.63 3.57
CA SER A 132 -4.61 -59.05 3.21
C SER A 132 -5.81 -59.74 3.85
N SER A 133 -6.73 -60.25 3.02
CA SER A 133 -7.64 -61.38 3.33
C SER A 133 -8.15 -61.95 2.02
#